data_AF-A0A8T5FCZ4-F1
#
_entry.id   AF-A0A8T5FCZ4-F1
#
_cell.length_a   1.000
_cell.length_b   1.000
_cell.length_c   1.000
_cell.angle_alpha   90.00
_cell.angle_beta   90.00
_cell.angle_gamma   90.00
#
_symmetry.space_group_name_H-M   'P 1'
#
loop_
_entity.id
_entity.type
_entity.pdbx_description
1 polymer ?
#
loop_
_entity_poly.entity_id
_entity_poly.type
_entity_poly.pdbx_seq_one_letter_code
_entity_poly.pdbx_strand_id
1 'polypeptide(L)' 'KTFDWGMPPHSGWGLGLDRLMTILVGIDNVREVVLYPRDPDRLRP' A
#
# COMPACT_ATOMS: atom_id res chain seq x y z
N LYS A 1 22.11 14.75 -3.54
CA LYS A 1 23.38 14.28 -2.94
C LYS A 1 23.13 13.07 -2.04
N THR A 2 22.68 11.95 -2.59
CA THR A 2 22.46 10.70 -1.83
C THR A 2 23.24 9.56 -2.47
N PHE A 3 23.32 9.55 -3.80
CA PHE A 3 24.05 8.54 -4.58
C PHE A 3 25.53 8.90 -4.86
N ASP A 4 25.98 10.11 -4.52
CA ASP A 4 27.31 10.62 -4.90
C ASP A 4 28.48 10.08 -4.05
N TRP A 5 28.21 9.47 -2.88
CA TRP A 5 29.23 9.06 -1.91
C TRP A 5 29.38 7.54 -1.79
N GLY A 6 29.35 6.82 -2.91
CA GLY A 6 29.57 5.36 -2.92
C GLY A 6 28.40 4.58 -2.32
N MET A 7 27.16 4.95 -2.68
CA MET A 7 25.98 4.23 -2.23
C MET A 7 25.98 2.81 -2.85
N PRO A 8 25.92 1.72 -2.05
CA PRO A 8 25.89 0.35 -2.57
C PRO A 8 24.71 0.10 -3.54
N PRO A 9 24.63 -1.03 -4.25
CA PRO A 9 23.44 -1.36 -5.03
C PRO A 9 22.25 -1.59 -4.09
N HIS A 10 21.21 -0.75 -4.18
CA HIS A 10 19.98 -0.90 -3.40
C HIS A 10 18.86 -1.37 -4.32
N SER A 11 18.04 -2.27 -3.82
CA SER A 11 16.75 -2.63 -4.41
C SER A 11 15.70 -2.58 -3.31
N GLY A 12 14.48 -2.26 -3.67
CA GLY A 12 13.35 -2.16 -2.76
C GLY A 12 12.13 -2.81 -3.38
N TRP A 13 11.24 -3.27 -2.51
CA TRP A 13 9.92 -3.74 -2.90
C TRP A 13 8.87 -3.03 -2.05
N GLY A 14 7.70 -2.82 -2.62
CA GLY A 14 6.56 -2.22 -1.94
C GLY A 14 5.38 -3.17 -2.01
N LEU A 15 4.74 -3.41 -0.87
CA LEU A 15 3.52 -4.19 -0.78
C LEU A 15 2.45 -3.34 -0.11
N GLY A 16 1.27 -3.26 -0.74
CA GLY A 16 0.13 -2.55 -0.17
C GLY A 16 -0.46 -3.36 0.98
N LEU A 17 -0.47 -2.80 2.19
CA LEU A 17 -1.02 -3.44 3.38
C LEU A 17 -2.49 -3.83 3.18
N ASP A 18 -3.28 -2.93 2.59
CA ASP A 18 -4.72 -3.15 2.40
C ASP A 18 -4.96 -4.37 1.50
N ARG A 19 -4.16 -4.52 0.43
CA ARG A 19 -4.21 -5.65 -0.50
C ARG A 19 -3.68 -6.95 0.11
N LEU A 20 -2.64 -6.89 0.92
CA LEU A 20 -2.16 -8.04 1.69
C LEU A 20 -3.29 -8.56 2.59
N MET A 21 -3.97 -7.66 3.30
CA MET A 21 -5.04 -8.02 4.21
C MET A 21 -6.29 -8.53 3.47
N THR A 22 -6.62 -7.99 2.28
CA THR A 22 -7.67 -8.52 1.40
C THR A 22 -7.44 -10.00 1.07
N ILE A 23 -6.19 -10.37 0.73
CA ILE A 23 -5.82 -11.76 0.42
C ILE A 23 -5.85 -12.65 1.67
N LEU A 24 -5.33 -12.14 2.80
CA LEU A 24 -5.29 -12.90 4.06
C LEU A 24 -6.68 -13.22 4.61
N VAL A 25 -7.63 -12.29 4.48
CA VAL A 25 -9.00 -12.44 5.00
C VAL A 25 -9.94 -13.04 3.94
N GLY A 26 -9.51 -13.11 2.68
CA GLY A 26 -10.28 -13.73 1.59
C GLY A 26 -11.49 -12.90 1.14
N ILE A 27 -11.39 -11.57 1.22
CA ILE A 27 -12.47 -10.65 0.86
C ILE A 27 -12.25 -10.16 -0.57
N ASP A 28 -13.31 -9.97 -1.36
CA ASP A 28 -13.17 -9.46 -2.73
C ASP A 28 -12.88 -7.96 -2.81
N ASN A 29 -13.30 -7.19 -1.79
CA ASN A 29 -13.22 -5.74 -1.81
C ASN A 29 -12.28 -5.18 -0.72
N VAL A 30 -11.27 -4.44 -1.15
CA VAL A 30 -10.31 -3.75 -0.26
C VAL A 30 -11.00 -2.73 0.66
N ARG A 31 -12.16 -2.20 0.27
CA ARG A 31 -12.96 -1.27 1.09
C ARG A 31 -13.43 -1.88 2.41
N GLU A 32 -13.55 -3.20 2.50
CA GLU A 32 -13.99 -3.91 3.70
C GLU A 32 -12.85 -4.09 4.72
N VAL A 33 -11.61 -3.93 4.28
CA VAL A 33 -10.42 -4.04 5.12
C VAL A 33 -9.95 -2.69 5.66
N VAL A 34 -10.46 -1.59 5.10
CA VAL A 34 -10.07 -0.22 5.43
C VAL A 34 -11.20 0.47 6.18
N LEU A 35 -10.92 1.00 7.37
CA LEU A 35 -11.92 1.64 8.25
C LEU A 35 -12.62 2.84 7.58
N TYR A 36 -11.88 3.64 6.82
CA TYR A 36 -12.40 4.78 6.05
C TYR A 36 -11.84 4.73 4.63
N PRO A 37 -12.46 3.95 3.72
CA PRO A 37 -11.94 3.78 2.37
C PRO A 37 -11.97 5.11 1.62
N ARG A 38 -10.87 5.42 0.94
CA ARG A 38 -10.73 6.61 0.09
C ARG A 38 -10.76 6.17 -1.35
N ASP A 39 -11.78 6.63 -2.05
CA ASP A 39 -11.99 6.39 -3.47
C ASP A 39 -12.18 7.73 -4.19
N PRO A 40 -12.03 7.78 -5.51
CA PRO A 40 -12.25 9.00 -6.30
C PRO A 40 -13.60 9.67 -5.98
N ASP A 41 -14.63 8.87 -5.72
CA ASP A 41 -15.98 9.32 -5.42
C ASP A 41 -16.29 9.50 -3.92
N ARG A 42 -15.41 9.02 -3.01
CA ARG A 42 -15.65 9.03 -1.55
C ARG A 42 -14.50 9.68 -0.79
N LEU A 43 -14.74 10.93 -0.39
CA LEU A 43 -13.82 11.76 0.40
C LEU A 43 -14.35 12.10 1.81
N ARG A 44 -15.51 11.58 2.19
CA ARG A 44 -16.11 11.78 3.53
C ARG A 44 -16.32 10.42 4.20
N PRO A 45 -16.28 10.35 5.55
CA PRO A 45 -16.87 9.25 6.28
C PRO A 45 -18.28 8.97 5.77
#